data_AF-A0A7T8JY32-F1
#
_entry.id   AF-A0A7T8JY32-F1
#
_cell.length_a   1.000
_cell.length_b   1.000
_cell.length_c   1.000
_cell.angle_alpha   90.00
_cell.angle_beta   90.00
_cell.angle_gamma   90.00
#
_symmetry.space_group_name_H-M   'P 1'
#
loop_
_entity.id
_entity.type
_entity.pdbx_description
1 polymer ?
#
loop_
_entity_poly.entity_id
_entity_poly.type
_entity_poly.pdbx_seq_one_letter_code
_entity_poly.pdbx_strand_id
1 'polypeptide(L)'
;MKAQELRLLLLGLDNAGKTTLLKTLAEEDVSMITPTQGFNIKSVQTEGFKLNEDPTLLEELFENTDILIYVIDSADKKRFEETGQELQV
;
A
#
# COMPACT_ATOMS: atom_id res chain seq x y z
N MET A 1 5.63 -21.92 17.74
CA MET A 1 4.52 -21.39 16.92
C MET A 1 5.15 -20.81 15.66
N LYS A 2 4.67 -21.17 14.46
CA LYS A 2 5.08 -20.45 13.24
C LYS A 2 4.53 -19.04 13.34
N ALA A 3 5.36 -18.02 13.11
CA ALA A 3 4.86 -16.67 12.88
C ALA A 3 3.90 -16.73 11.69
N GLN A 4 2.70 -16.20 11.86
CA GLN A 4 1.72 -16.13 10.79
C GLN A 4 2.16 -14.98 9.88
N GLU A 5 2.49 -15.30 8.62
CA GLU A 5 2.74 -14.27 7.60
C GLU A 5 1.40 -13.63 7.26
N LEU A 6 1.31 -12.31 7.41
CA LEU A 6 0.18 -11.53 6.93
C LEU A 6 0.51 -11.00 5.53
N ARG A 7 -0.49 -10.54 4.80
CA ARG A 7 -0.33 -9.93 3.48
C ARG A 7 -1.11 -8.62 3.46
N LEU A 8 -0.36 -7.50 3.51
CA LEU A 8 -0.92 -6.14 3.45
C LEU A 8 -0.98 -5.64 2.02
N LEU A 9 -2.18 -5.26 1.61
CA LEU A 9 -2.44 -4.48 0.41
C LEU A 9 -2.63 -3.02 0.81
N LEU A 10 -1.88 -2.10 0.21
CA LEU A 10 -1.88 -0.65 0.39
C LEU A 10 -2.33 -0.07 -0.94
N LEU A 11 -3.47 0.60 -0.94
CA LEU A 11 -4.01 1.30 -2.10
C LEU A 11 -4.15 2.79 -1.80
N GLY A 12 -4.40 3.59 -2.83
CA GLY A 12 -4.56 5.04 -2.73
C GLY A 12 -3.84 5.75 -3.87
N LEU A 13 -4.11 7.05 -4.02
CA LEU A 13 -3.51 7.84 -5.10
C LEU A 13 -1.98 7.93 -5.00
N ASP A 14 -1.34 8.32 -6.09
CA ASP A 14 0.06 8.72 -6.08
C ASP A 14 0.27 9.87 -5.08
N ASN A 15 1.45 9.87 -4.44
CA ASN A 15 1.80 10.83 -3.39
C ASN A 15 0.92 10.76 -2.10
N ALA A 16 0.01 9.79 -1.96
CA ALA A 16 -0.81 9.65 -0.74
C ALA A 16 -0.01 9.26 0.53
N GLY A 17 1.26 8.87 0.39
CA GLY A 17 2.13 8.48 1.52
C GLY A 17 2.31 6.97 1.72
N LYS A 18 1.85 6.14 0.77
CA LYS A 18 1.92 4.66 0.84
C LYS A 18 3.34 4.13 1.11
N THR A 19 4.34 4.58 0.34
CA THR A 19 5.73 4.14 0.51
C THR A 19 6.32 4.56 1.85
N THR A 20 5.98 5.76 2.33
CA THR A 20 6.42 6.24 3.65
C THR A 20 5.80 5.41 4.78
N LEU A 21 4.51 5.10 4.69
CA LEU A 21 3.82 4.23 5.64
C LEU A 21 4.46 2.84 5.67
N LEU A 22 4.69 2.23 4.49
CA LEU A 22 5.31 0.91 4.37
C LEU A 22 6.71 0.87 4.99
N LYS A 23 7.57 1.84 4.66
CA LYS A 23 8.92 1.92 5.21
C LYS A 23 8.90 2.12 6.74
N THR A 24 7.95 2.90 7.25
CA THR A 24 7.79 3.09 8.69
C THR A 24 7.41 1.80 9.39
N LEU A 25 6.45 1.03 8.84
CA LEU A 25 6.05 -0.28 9.37
C LEU A 25 7.18 -1.31 9.32
N ALA A 26 8.06 -1.21 8.32
CA ALA A 26 9.22 -2.07 8.15
C ALA A 26 10.47 -1.62 8.93
N GLU A 27 10.36 -0.58 9.77
CA GLU A 27 11.49 0.04 10.49
C GLU A 27 12.65 0.48 9.55
N GLU A 28 12.32 0.87 8.32
CA GLU A 28 13.28 1.34 7.32
C GLU A 28 13.44 2.87 7.34
N ASP A 29 14.56 3.35 6.77
CA ASP A 29 14.81 4.78 6.62
C ASP A 29 13.80 5.46 5.68
N VAL A 30 13.19 6.54 6.17
CA VAL A 30 12.21 7.37 5.47
C VAL A 30 12.77 8.75 5.06
N SER A 31 14.06 9.01 5.28
CA SER A 31 14.70 10.30 4.98
C SER A 31 14.69 10.64 3.49
N MET A 32 14.79 9.63 2.63
CA MET A 32 14.67 9.74 1.18
C MET A 32 13.57 8.81 0.66
N ILE A 33 12.53 9.44 0.11
CA ILE A 33 11.41 8.80 -0.57
C ILE A 33 11.34 9.38 -1.98
N THR A 34 11.39 8.52 -2.99
CA THR A 34 11.19 8.89 -4.40
C THR A 34 9.79 8.45 -4.84
N PRO A 35 9.14 9.20 -5.75
CA PRO A 35 7.91 8.73 -6.39
C PRO A 35 8.15 7.33 -6.95
N THR A 36 7.28 6.39 -6.59
CA THR A 36 7.44 4.99 -7.00
C THR A 36 6.95 4.88 -8.44
N GLN A 37 7.84 4.49 -9.36
CA GLN A 37 7.45 4.16 -10.72
C GLN A 37 7.05 2.68 -10.75
N GLY A 38 5.77 2.40 -10.96
CA GLY A 38 5.25 1.03 -10.93
C GLY A 38 5.04 0.48 -9.52
N PHE A 39 5.16 -0.84 -9.36
CA PHE A 39 4.82 -1.58 -8.15
C PHE A 39 6.00 -1.73 -7.18
N ASN A 40 5.73 -1.74 -5.87
CA ASN A 40 6.71 -2.08 -4.84
C ASN A 40 6.23 -3.28 -4.02
N ILE A 41 6.83 -4.46 -4.25
CA ILE A 41 6.59 -5.67 -3.47
C ILE A 41 7.74 -5.81 -2.47
N LYS A 42 7.47 -5.56 -1.18
CA LYS A 42 8.42 -5.84 -0.09
C LYS A 42 7.87 -6.93 0.82
N SER A 43 8.64 -8.01 0.97
CA SER A 43 8.43 -9.03 1.99
C SER A 43 9.29 -8.67 3.20
N VAL A 44 8.68 -8.14 4.26
CA VAL A 44 9.39 -7.84 5.52
C VAL A 44 9.47 -9.14 6.33
N GLN A 45 10.66 -9.69 6.52
CA GLN A 45 10.88 -10.82 7.45
C GLN A 45 11.01 -10.30 8.88
N THR A 46 9.91 -9.74 9.36
CA THR A 46 9.62 -9.39 10.76
C THR A 46 8.15 -9.03 10.69
N GLU A 47 7.28 -10.03 10.92
CA GLU A 47 5.82 -9.91 10.72
C GLU A 47 5.43 -9.67 9.25
N GLY A 48 5.42 -10.77 8.48
CA GLY A 48 5.29 -10.78 7.02
C GLY A 48 4.14 -9.94 6.46
N PHE A 49 4.42 -9.25 5.35
CA PHE A 49 3.46 -8.50 4.53
C PHE A 49 3.85 -8.57 3.04
N LYS A 50 2.88 -8.60 2.12
CA LYS A 50 3.06 -8.57 0.65
C LYS A 50 2.00 -7.67 0.01
N LEU A 51 2.44 -6.71 -0.81
CA LEU A 51 1.69 -5.56 -1.33
C LEU A 51 1.58 -5.55 -2.87
N ASN A 52 0.46 -5.10 -3.44
CA ASN A 52 0.22 -4.99 -4.89
C ASN A 52 -0.61 -3.72 -5.25
N GLU A 53 -0.41 -3.08 -6.40
CA GLU A 53 -1.09 -1.82 -6.77
C GLU A 53 -1.64 -1.81 -8.22
N ASP A 54 -1.86 -3.00 -8.84
CA ASP A 54 -2.35 -3.09 -10.22
C ASP A 54 -3.89 -3.31 -10.28
N PRO A 55 -4.69 -2.37 -10.83
CA PRO A 55 -6.12 -2.55 -11.02
C PRO A 55 -6.47 -3.68 -12.01
N THR A 56 -5.54 -4.06 -12.89
CA THR A 56 -5.72 -5.17 -13.85
C THR A 56 -5.51 -6.54 -13.21
N LEU A 57 -4.85 -6.60 -12.05
CA LEU A 57 -4.64 -7.82 -11.25
C LEU A 57 -5.43 -7.79 -9.94
N LEU A 58 -6.25 -6.76 -9.70
CA LEU A 58 -6.93 -6.49 -8.43
C LEU A 58 -7.64 -7.75 -7.89
N GLU A 59 -8.32 -8.50 -8.77
CA GLU A 59 -9.03 -9.74 -8.43
C GLU A 59 -8.10 -10.83 -7.86
N GLU A 60 -6.96 -11.11 -8.49
CA GLU A 60 -5.99 -12.14 -8.03
C GLU A 60 -5.25 -11.70 -6.74
N LEU A 61 -5.15 -10.40 -6.52
CA LEU A 61 -4.47 -9.80 -5.36
C LEU A 61 -5.36 -9.81 -4.12
N PHE A 62 -6.68 -9.67 -4.28
CA PHE A 62 -7.65 -9.83 -3.20
C PHE A 62 -7.66 -11.24 -2.62
N GLU A 63 -7.54 -12.27 -3.45
CA GLU A 63 -7.55 -13.68 -2.99
C GLU A 63 -6.43 -14.00 -2.00
N ASN A 64 -5.35 -13.21 -2.02
CA ASN A 64 -4.14 -13.44 -1.24
C ASN A 64 -3.80 -12.26 -0.30
N THR A 65 -4.77 -11.43 0.05
CA THR A 65 -4.60 -10.30 0.98
C THR A 65 -5.31 -10.59 2.30
N ASP A 66 -4.60 -10.43 3.41
CA ASP A 66 -5.18 -10.55 4.75
C ASP A 66 -5.73 -9.21 5.25
N ILE A 67 -5.08 -8.10 4.86
CA ILE A 67 -5.44 -6.75 5.30
C ILE A 67 -5.30 -5.78 4.13
N LEU A 68 -6.36 -4.99 3.87
CA LEU A 68 -6.34 -3.85 2.95
C LEU A 68 -6.24 -2.53 3.74
N ILE A 69 -5.29 -1.68 3.38
CA ILE A 69 -5.12 -0.31 3.88
C ILE A 69 -5.27 0.64 2.69
N TYR A 70 -6.30 1.48 2.69
CA TYR A 70 -6.45 2.54 1.71
C TYR A 70 -5.95 3.86 2.30
N VAL A 71 -4.94 4.47 1.68
CA VAL A 71 -4.26 5.67 2.18
C VAL A 71 -4.77 6.90 1.45
N ILE A 72 -5.23 7.90 2.21
CA ILE A 72 -5.73 9.18 1.71
C ILE A 72 -4.86 10.31 2.27
N ASP A 73 -4.31 11.15 1.40
CA ASP A 73 -3.66 12.39 1.82
C ASP A 73 -4.73 13.42 2.25
N SER A 74 -4.91 13.57 3.55
CA SER A 74 -5.87 14.52 4.13
C SER A 74 -5.59 16.00 3.81
N ALA A 75 -4.36 16.35 3.40
CA ALA A 75 -4.00 17.70 3.01
C ALA A 75 -4.40 18.01 1.56
N ASP A 76 -4.48 16.99 0.69
CA ASP A 76 -4.80 17.16 -0.72
C ASP A 76 -6.31 17.05 -1.02
N LYS A 77 -7.05 18.00 -0.45
CA LYS A 77 -8.51 18.07 -0.58
C LYS A 77 -9.00 18.17 -2.03
N LYS A 78 -8.14 18.60 -2.97
CA LYS A 78 -8.48 18.75 -4.38
C LYS A 78 -8.70 17.40 -5.06
N ARG A 79 -8.07 16.33 -4.55
CA ARG A 79 -8.16 14.97 -5.09
C ARG A 79 -9.08 14.04 -4.29
N PHE A 80 -9.92 14.60 -3.40
CA PHE A 80 -10.88 13.80 -2.62
C PHE A 80 -11.94 13.11 -3.49
N GLU A 81 -12.36 13.76 -4.57
CA GLU A 81 -13.30 13.14 -5.51
C GLU A 81 -12.63 12.01 -6.28
N GLU A 82 -11.42 12.24 -6.81
CA GLU A 82 -10.60 11.27 -7.53
C GLU A 82 -10.31 10.02 -6.67
N THR A 83 -9.84 10.20 -5.43
CA THR A 83 -9.59 9.06 -4.53
C THR A 83 -10.90 8.33 -4.16
N GLY A 84 -12.03 9.05 -4.10
CA GLY A 84 -13.33 8.45 -3.88
C GLY A 84 -13.78 7.58 -5.05
N GLN A 85 -13.51 8.00 -6.29
CA GLN A 85 -13.80 7.23 -7.50
C GLN A 85 -12.95 5.96 -7.57
N GLU A 86 -11.64 6.06 -7.30
CA GLU A 86 -10.72 4.91 -7.28
C GLU A 86 -11.08 3.87 -6.22
N LEU A 87 -11.67 4.27 -5.09
CA LEU A 87 -12.11 3.35 -4.02
C LEU A 87 -13.41 2.59 -4.35
N GLN A 88 -14.21 3.09 -5.29
CA GLN A 88 -15.51 2.49 -5.66
C GLN A 88 -15.40 1.34 -6.67
N VAL A 89 -14.20 1.10 -7.20
CA VAL A 89 -13.88 0.03 -8.14
C VAL A 89 -13.53 -1.24 -7.37
#